data_AF-A0A6V8MEK3-F1
#
_entry.id   AF-A0A6V8MEK3-F1
#
_cell.length_a   1.000
_cell.length_b   1.000
_cell.length_c   1.000
_cell.angle_alpha   90.00
_cell.angle_beta   90.00
_cell.angle_gamma   90.00
#
_symmetry.space_group_name_H-M   'P 1'
#
loop_
_entity.id
_entity.type
_entity.pdbx_description
1 polymer ?
#
loop_
_entity_poly.entity_id
_entity_poly.type
_entity_poly.pdbx_seq_one_letter_code
_entity_poly.pdbx_strand_id
1 'polypeptide(L)'
;MGKLEDKVYYLDDERKKLWAKVLAIEKKQFVSDNDIQNLEVEVKNKTSDYEDSAKQSSKKASEFRNRCEDAKNTAFGYLEEVKLKLEDSKQLLVEVEGMHNTVITLHDDSIDKNTEIESVHESITENNAAILQKIAELNALFAGISEYEAKIDALDSILGKNQDYQLRSEGLYKSISARKKEVDELYYGIIGFSEKDEETGEETNVPGLKDELEGAYEKLKSGLSSTQAELENFKLRAINNYDKVKADAVSEFESTLTGWKSSHAKIVNDIEALLPNALTAGLSYAYSVKKESEILESKSLNTKFAWAIGGMVCVSLIPFAVSLSFWLKKVPLEKVVYDMPRLVIAILPLYIPVLWLAYSANKSLKLSKRLIEEYTHKEVLSKTFEGLSRQIENIENKEISFDLRTKLLYNILEVNSENPGKLITDYNKSDHPLMDALDKSFRLANAVDKLAEVPGLSKLAKILDDKAREKLQVKQRKANEGLNILPKEKKKVEKDVEDDESSEE
;
A
#
# COMPACT_ATOMS: atom_id res chain seq x y z
N MET A 1 -183.71 126.07 -13.58
CA MET A 1 -184.13 125.31 -14.77
C MET A 1 -183.59 123.90 -14.60
N GLY A 2 -184.33 122.80 -14.47
CA GLY A 2 -185.76 122.43 -14.46
C GLY A 2 -185.84 121.01 -13.85
N LYS A 3 -186.89 120.48 -13.20
CA LYS A 3 -188.30 120.84 -12.92
C LYS A 3 -189.44 120.49 -13.92
N LEU A 4 -189.31 119.74 -15.02
CA LEU A 4 -190.51 119.46 -15.88
C LEU A 4 -190.91 118.00 -16.20
N GLU A 5 -190.15 116.94 -15.89
CA GLU A 5 -190.51 115.58 -16.36
C GLU A 5 -191.31 114.68 -15.39
N ASP A 6 -191.77 115.18 -14.23
CA ASP A 6 -192.51 114.37 -13.24
C ASP A 6 -193.92 113.85 -13.65
N LYS A 7 -194.73 114.56 -14.47
CA LYS A 7 -196.21 114.43 -14.41
C LYS A 7 -196.86 113.17 -15.03
N VAL A 8 -196.15 112.36 -15.80
CA VAL A 8 -196.82 111.36 -16.68
C VAL A 8 -197.04 109.98 -16.03
N TYR A 9 -196.35 109.64 -14.95
CA TYR A 9 -196.25 108.23 -14.53
C TYR A 9 -197.39 107.70 -13.63
N TYR A 10 -198.26 108.57 -13.07
CA TYR A 10 -199.43 108.16 -12.25
C TYR A 10 -200.39 107.18 -12.97
N LEU A 11 -200.53 107.28 -14.29
CA LEU A 11 -201.52 106.47 -15.06
C LEU A 11 -201.14 105.00 -15.25
N ASP A 12 -199.92 104.62 -14.90
CA ASP A 12 -199.42 103.26 -15.06
C ASP A 12 -199.69 102.38 -13.81
N ASP A 13 -200.30 102.95 -12.77
CA ASP A 13 -200.58 102.31 -11.48
C ASP A 13 -201.85 101.41 -11.51
N GLU A 14 -202.97 101.87 -12.07
CA GLU A 14 -204.29 101.24 -11.97
C GLU A 14 -204.40 99.82 -12.60
N ARG A 15 -203.89 99.65 -13.82
CA ARG A 15 -204.04 98.39 -14.58
C ARG A 15 -203.34 97.19 -13.91
N LYS A 16 -202.48 97.46 -12.91
CA LYS A 16 -201.72 96.46 -12.16
C LYS A 16 -202.58 95.67 -11.14
N LYS A 17 -203.63 96.26 -10.56
CA LYS A 17 -204.47 95.62 -9.50
C LYS A 17 -205.37 94.50 -9.98
N LEU A 18 -206.09 94.67 -11.10
CA LEU A 18 -207.09 93.67 -11.55
C LEU A 18 -206.45 92.34 -11.94
N TRP A 19 -205.27 92.46 -12.52
CA TRP A 19 -204.34 91.39 -12.73
C TRP A 19 -204.09 90.54 -11.46
N ALA A 20 -204.32 91.06 -10.23
CA ALA A 20 -204.26 90.33 -8.95
C ALA A 20 -205.43 89.37 -8.63
N LYS A 21 -206.59 89.43 -9.29
CA LYS A 21 -207.75 88.56 -8.94
C LYS A 21 -207.83 87.27 -9.76
N VAL A 22 -207.55 87.33 -11.06
CA VAL A 22 -207.39 86.12 -11.90
C VAL A 22 -206.22 85.28 -11.37
N LEU A 23 -205.25 85.97 -10.75
CA LEU A 23 -204.19 85.37 -9.93
C LEU A 23 -204.66 84.53 -8.71
N ALA A 24 -205.94 84.54 -8.29
CA ALA A 24 -206.40 83.86 -7.07
C ALA A 24 -207.15 82.52 -7.28
N ILE A 25 -208.04 82.41 -8.28
CA ILE A 25 -208.75 81.14 -8.59
C ILE A 25 -207.79 80.15 -9.27
N GLU A 26 -206.93 80.69 -10.14
CA GLU A 26 -205.77 80.01 -10.73
C GLU A 26 -204.87 79.45 -9.63
N LYS A 27 -204.85 80.08 -8.44
CA LYS A 27 -204.07 79.65 -7.27
C LYS A 27 -204.61 78.40 -6.52
N LYS A 28 -205.92 78.14 -6.46
CA LYS A 28 -206.51 76.97 -5.72
C LYS A 28 -206.45 75.68 -6.55
N GLN A 29 -206.66 75.78 -7.85
CA GLN A 29 -206.44 74.67 -8.78
C GLN A 29 -204.94 74.39 -8.91
N PHE A 30 -204.11 75.44 -8.87
CA PHE A 30 -202.66 75.36 -8.69
C PHE A 30 -202.22 74.66 -7.39
N VAL A 31 -203.09 74.46 -6.37
CA VAL A 31 -202.76 73.66 -5.17
C VAL A 31 -202.89 72.16 -5.45
N SER A 32 -204.03 71.67 -5.94
CA SER A 32 -204.21 70.23 -6.19
C SER A 32 -203.42 69.75 -7.42
N ASP A 33 -203.18 70.65 -8.38
CA ASP A 33 -202.22 70.42 -9.46
C ASP A 33 -200.77 70.47 -8.94
N ASN A 34 -200.43 71.31 -7.94
CA ASN A 34 -199.09 71.27 -7.32
C ASN A 34 -198.84 69.97 -6.59
N ASP A 35 -199.84 69.40 -5.90
CA ASP A 35 -199.61 68.20 -5.10
C ASP A 35 -199.39 66.96 -5.98
N ILE A 36 -200.08 66.87 -7.12
CA ILE A 36 -199.81 65.84 -8.14
C ILE A 36 -198.53 66.16 -8.93
N GLN A 37 -198.26 67.44 -9.26
CA GLN A 37 -196.96 67.82 -9.82
C GLN A 37 -195.80 67.53 -8.87
N ASN A 38 -195.96 67.71 -7.56
CA ASN A 38 -194.90 67.51 -6.58
C ASN A 38 -194.59 66.02 -6.39
N LEU A 39 -195.59 65.13 -6.42
CA LEU A 39 -195.37 63.68 -6.43
C LEU A 39 -194.76 63.18 -7.75
N GLU A 40 -195.19 63.73 -8.90
CA GLU A 40 -194.52 63.46 -10.18
C GLU A 40 -193.07 63.99 -10.19
N VAL A 41 -192.81 65.14 -9.55
CA VAL A 41 -191.46 65.72 -9.39
C VAL A 41 -190.61 64.87 -8.46
N GLU A 42 -191.12 64.33 -7.36
CA GLU A 42 -190.33 63.46 -6.48
C GLU A 42 -189.95 62.12 -7.14
N VAL A 43 -190.84 61.54 -7.97
CA VAL A 43 -190.54 60.34 -8.74
C VAL A 43 -189.59 60.65 -9.90
N LYS A 44 -189.72 61.82 -10.56
CA LYS A 44 -188.75 62.31 -11.55
C LYS A 44 -187.37 62.57 -10.93
N ASN A 45 -187.31 63.18 -9.75
CA ASN A 45 -186.05 63.53 -9.11
C ASN A 45 -185.29 62.28 -8.66
N LYS A 46 -185.97 61.28 -8.08
CA LYS A 46 -185.30 60.02 -7.69
C LYS A 46 -184.85 59.19 -8.88
N THR A 47 -185.59 59.16 -9.99
CA THR A 47 -185.15 58.44 -11.19
C THR A 47 -184.04 59.17 -11.95
N SER A 48 -184.04 60.52 -11.92
CA SER A 48 -183.01 61.37 -12.53
C SER A 48 -181.64 61.26 -11.84
N ASP A 49 -181.60 61.23 -10.50
CA ASP A 49 -180.32 61.19 -9.76
C ASP A 49 -179.57 59.85 -9.96
N TYR A 50 -180.29 58.72 -10.02
CA TYR A 50 -179.67 57.43 -10.35
C TYR A 50 -179.22 57.35 -11.82
N GLU A 51 -179.93 57.99 -12.74
CA GLU A 51 -179.54 58.08 -14.15
C GLU A 51 -178.26 58.92 -14.32
N ASP A 52 -178.14 60.05 -13.62
CA ASP A 52 -176.95 60.90 -13.66
C ASP A 52 -175.74 60.27 -12.96
N SER A 53 -175.97 59.55 -11.85
CA SER A 53 -174.91 58.79 -11.16
C SER A 53 -174.43 57.59 -11.98
N ALA A 54 -175.34 56.92 -12.71
CA ALA A 54 -175.00 55.88 -13.68
C ALA A 54 -174.25 56.44 -14.90
N LYS A 55 -174.65 57.62 -15.42
CA LYS A 55 -173.92 58.33 -16.49
C LYS A 55 -172.52 58.76 -16.05
N GLN A 56 -172.36 59.29 -14.83
CA GLN A 56 -171.03 59.63 -14.30
C GLN A 56 -170.17 58.38 -14.07
N SER A 57 -170.73 57.30 -13.55
CA SER A 57 -170.02 56.04 -13.36
C SER A 57 -169.62 55.40 -14.69
N SER A 58 -170.48 55.48 -15.71
CA SER A 58 -170.17 55.07 -17.09
C SER A 58 -169.07 55.94 -17.72
N LYS A 59 -169.13 57.26 -17.54
CA LYS A 59 -168.06 58.18 -17.98
C LYS A 59 -166.73 57.88 -17.29
N LYS A 60 -166.72 57.66 -15.96
CA LYS A 60 -165.52 57.26 -15.21
C LYS A 60 -165.01 55.89 -15.64
N ALA A 61 -165.89 54.91 -15.89
CA ALA A 61 -165.50 53.61 -16.40
C ALA A 61 -164.87 53.70 -17.80
N SER A 62 -165.40 54.56 -18.66
CA SER A 62 -164.83 54.87 -19.97
C SER A 62 -163.48 55.59 -19.87
N GLU A 63 -163.35 56.55 -18.94
CA GLU A 63 -162.09 57.25 -18.65
C GLU A 63 -161.01 56.28 -18.13
N PHE A 64 -161.35 55.41 -17.17
CA PHE A 64 -160.43 54.38 -16.69
C PHE A 64 -160.09 53.36 -17.78
N ARG A 65 -161.05 52.98 -18.64
CA ARG A 65 -160.78 52.13 -19.80
C ARG A 65 -159.78 52.78 -20.75
N ASN A 66 -159.97 54.06 -21.09
CA ASN A 66 -159.06 54.79 -21.97
C ASN A 66 -157.67 54.94 -21.32
N ARG A 67 -157.60 55.31 -20.04
CA ARG A 67 -156.33 55.39 -19.29
C ARG A 67 -155.61 54.04 -19.20
N CYS A 68 -156.35 52.94 -19.05
CA CYS A 68 -155.78 51.59 -19.09
C CYS A 68 -155.30 51.22 -20.50
N GLU A 69 -156.01 51.62 -21.56
CA GLU A 69 -155.57 51.40 -22.94
C GLU A 69 -154.32 52.24 -23.26
N ASP A 70 -154.26 53.50 -22.83
CA ASP A 70 -153.08 54.36 -22.96
C ASP A 70 -151.88 53.83 -22.15
N ALA A 71 -152.11 53.37 -20.92
CA ALA A 71 -151.09 52.72 -20.09
C ALA A 71 -150.60 51.40 -20.72
N LYS A 72 -151.48 50.63 -21.35
CA LYS A 72 -151.14 49.41 -22.09
C LYS A 72 -150.33 49.73 -23.35
N ASN A 73 -150.75 50.72 -24.13
CA ASN A 73 -150.04 51.15 -25.34
C ASN A 73 -148.66 51.71 -25.02
N THR A 74 -148.52 52.51 -23.96
CA THR A 74 -147.22 52.99 -23.48
C THR A 74 -146.34 51.86 -22.96
N ALA A 75 -146.90 50.89 -22.23
CA ALA A 75 -146.16 49.70 -21.80
C ALA A 75 -145.70 48.83 -22.98
N PHE A 76 -146.52 48.68 -24.03
CA PHE A 76 -146.11 48.03 -25.28
C PHE A 76 -145.01 48.81 -26.00
N GLY A 77 -145.10 50.15 -26.05
CA GLY A 77 -144.05 51.01 -26.60
C GLY A 77 -142.71 50.81 -25.87
N TYR A 78 -142.71 50.83 -24.54
CA TYR A 78 -141.51 50.55 -23.76
C TYR A 78 -141.00 49.11 -23.96
N LEU A 79 -141.89 48.13 -24.09
CA LEU A 79 -141.49 46.75 -24.36
C LEU A 79 -140.84 46.58 -25.74
N GLU A 80 -141.32 47.31 -26.75
CA GLU A 80 -140.72 47.37 -28.09
C GLU A 80 -139.35 48.06 -28.05
N GLU A 81 -139.22 49.19 -27.35
CA GLU A 81 -137.93 49.89 -27.14
C GLU A 81 -136.92 49.01 -26.40
N VAL A 82 -137.35 48.28 -25.36
CA VAL A 82 -136.48 47.35 -24.62
C VAL A 82 -136.05 46.19 -25.51
N LYS A 83 -136.94 45.66 -26.37
CA LYS A 83 -136.56 44.65 -27.37
C LYS A 83 -135.54 45.17 -28.37
N LEU A 84 -135.73 46.38 -28.90
CA LEU A 84 -134.77 47.00 -29.82
C LEU A 84 -133.41 47.20 -29.14
N LYS A 85 -133.38 47.77 -27.92
CA LYS A 85 -132.13 47.93 -27.17
C LYS A 85 -131.48 46.60 -26.78
N LEU A 86 -132.27 45.55 -26.52
CA LEU A 86 -131.74 44.21 -26.26
C LEU A 86 -131.09 43.64 -27.52
N GLU A 87 -131.68 43.85 -28.70
CA GLU A 87 -131.11 43.40 -29.96
C GLU A 87 -129.85 44.19 -30.33
N ASP A 88 -129.86 45.52 -30.15
CA ASP A 88 -128.67 46.37 -30.28
C ASP A 88 -127.55 45.91 -29.33
N SER A 89 -127.90 45.58 -28.08
CA SER A 89 -126.94 45.08 -27.09
C SER A 89 -126.37 43.71 -27.46
N LYS A 90 -127.14 42.83 -28.10
CA LYS A 90 -126.64 41.55 -28.61
C LYS A 90 -125.74 41.75 -29.82
N GLN A 91 -126.10 42.65 -30.73
CA GLN A 91 -125.26 42.97 -31.88
C GLN A 91 -123.92 43.56 -31.42
N LEU A 92 -123.94 44.48 -30.45
CA LEU A 92 -122.74 44.98 -29.78
C LEU A 92 -121.92 43.86 -29.12
N LEU A 93 -122.56 42.88 -28.47
CA LEU A 93 -121.86 41.75 -27.88
C LEU A 93 -121.13 40.91 -28.95
N VAL A 94 -121.78 40.64 -30.08
CA VAL A 94 -121.17 39.93 -31.22
C VAL A 94 -120.01 40.74 -31.82
N GLU A 95 -120.15 42.05 -31.95
CA GLU A 95 -119.06 42.92 -32.40
C GLU A 95 -117.88 42.93 -31.42
N VAL A 96 -118.15 42.97 -30.10
CA VAL A 96 -117.12 42.91 -29.06
C VAL A 96 -116.43 41.55 -29.02
N GLU A 97 -117.16 40.45 -29.18
CA GLU A 97 -116.59 39.11 -29.31
C GLU A 97 -115.73 38.98 -30.58
N GLY A 98 -116.19 39.55 -31.70
CA GLY A 98 -115.41 39.65 -32.93
C GLY A 98 -114.11 40.44 -32.73
N MET A 99 -114.20 41.62 -32.10
CA MET A 99 -113.04 42.44 -31.75
C MET A 99 -112.09 41.69 -30.80
N HIS A 100 -112.62 41.02 -29.78
CA HIS A 100 -111.81 40.25 -28.84
C HIS A 100 -111.03 39.13 -29.54
N ASN A 101 -111.69 38.39 -30.44
CA ASN A 101 -111.02 37.37 -31.25
C ASN A 101 -109.95 37.99 -32.17
N THR A 102 -110.23 39.14 -32.80
CA THR A 102 -109.20 39.82 -33.60
C THR A 102 -108.02 40.29 -32.74
N VAL A 103 -108.26 40.76 -31.51
CA VAL A 103 -107.21 41.15 -30.57
C VAL A 103 -106.39 39.95 -30.13
N ILE A 104 -107.01 38.79 -29.87
CA ILE A 104 -106.29 37.55 -29.57
C ILE A 104 -105.40 37.17 -30.76
N THR A 105 -105.93 37.16 -31.99
CA THR A 105 -105.12 36.82 -33.16
C THR A 105 -103.98 37.81 -33.41
N LEU A 106 -104.19 39.10 -33.17
CA LEU A 106 -103.16 40.13 -33.28
C LEU A 106 -102.12 40.01 -32.16
N HIS A 107 -102.54 39.63 -30.97
CA HIS A 107 -101.65 39.37 -29.85
C HIS A 107 -100.76 38.16 -30.11
N ASP A 108 -101.33 37.06 -30.61
CA ASP A 108 -100.56 35.86 -30.98
C ASP A 108 -99.61 36.15 -32.15
N ASP A 109 -100.07 36.84 -33.21
CA ASP A 109 -99.20 37.29 -34.31
C ASP A 109 -98.11 38.27 -33.81
N SER A 110 -98.41 39.09 -32.80
CA SER A 110 -97.41 39.97 -32.17
C SER A 110 -96.42 39.18 -31.31
N ILE A 111 -96.83 38.10 -30.66
CA ILE A 111 -95.92 37.20 -29.93
C ILE A 111 -95.01 36.51 -30.93
N ASP A 112 -95.55 35.92 -31.98
CA ASP A 112 -94.78 35.23 -33.02
C ASP A 112 -93.77 36.20 -33.65
N LYS A 113 -94.21 37.41 -34.05
CA LYS A 113 -93.30 38.46 -34.53
C LYS A 113 -92.28 38.88 -33.49
N ASN A 114 -92.62 38.93 -32.21
CA ASN A 114 -91.67 39.27 -31.15
C ASN A 114 -90.63 38.15 -30.95
N THR A 115 -91.01 36.88 -31.09
CA THR A 115 -90.07 35.75 -31.08
C THR A 115 -89.18 35.74 -32.33
N GLU A 116 -89.71 36.08 -33.50
CA GLU A 116 -88.91 36.30 -34.71
C GLU A 116 -87.98 37.51 -34.55
N ILE A 117 -88.43 38.60 -33.94
CA ILE A 117 -87.60 39.76 -33.61
C ILE A 117 -86.53 39.39 -32.60
N GLU A 118 -86.80 38.56 -31.59
CA GLU A 118 -85.80 38.08 -30.63
C GLU A 118 -84.76 37.21 -31.33
N SER A 119 -85.17 36.28 -32.20
CA SER A 119 -84.29 35.48 -33.05
C SER A 119 -83.44 36.35 -33.99
N VAL A 120 -84.05 37.33 -34.64
CA VAL A 120 -83.37 38.30 -35.51
C VAL A 120 -82.45 39.20 -34.69
N HIS A 121 -82.85 39.61 -33.49
CA HIS A 121 -82.02 40.40 -32.59
C HIS A 121 -80.84 39.58 -32.11
N GLU A 122 -81.02 38.31 -31.75
CA GLU A 122 -79.96 37.38 -31.38
C GLU A 122 -78.99 37.22 -32.55
N SER A 123 -79.50 36.97 -33.76
CA SER A 123 -78.69 36.93 -34.99
C SER A 123 -78.03 38.26 -35.31
N ILE A 124 -78.68 39.41 -35.11
CA ILE A 124 -78.09 40.74 -35.28
C ILE A 124 -77.03 41.00 -34.21
N THR A 125 -77.20 40.53 -32.98
CA THR A 125 -76.18 40.66 -31.92
C THR A 125 -74.99 39.76 -32.18
N GLU A 126 -75.20 38.54 -32.65
CA GLU A 126 -74.13 37.66 -33.11
C GLU A 126 -73.43 38.25 -34.34
N ASN A 127 -74.19 38.75 -35.31
CA ASN A 127 -73.64 39.43 -36.49
C ASN A 127 -72.95 40.74 -36.12
N ASN A 128 -73.46 41.51 -35.16
CA ASN A 128 -72.79 42.72 -34.66
C ASN A 128 -71.55 42.36 -33.86
N ALA A 129 -71.54 41.28 -33.09
CA ALA A 129 -70.34 40.78 -32.43
C ALA A 129 -69.31 40.33 -33.47
N ALA A 130 -69.74 39.62 -34.51
CA ALA A 130 -68.91 39.20 -35.63
C ALA A 130 -68.45 40.39 -36.50
N ILE A 131 -69.27 41.42 -36.68
CA ILE A 131 -68.94 42.67 -37.38
C ILE A 131 -68.01 43.50 -36.52
N LEU A 132 -68.20 43.58 -35.20
CA LEU A 132 -67.28 44.24 -34.29
C LEU A 132 -65.95 43.50 -34.21
N GLN A 133 -65.95 42.17 -34.26
CA GLN A 133 -64.76 41.36 -34.44
C GLN A 133 -64.11 41.64 -35.80
N LYS A 134 -64.88 41.65 -36.89
CA LYS A 134 -64.38 42.00 -38.22
C LYS A 134 -63.93 43.44 -38.31
N ILE A 135 -64.51 44.39 -37.58
CA ILE A 135 -64.11 45.80 -37.50
C ILE A 135 -62.89 45.92 -36.60
N ALA A 136 -62.73 45.08 -35.56
CA ALA A 136 -61.49 44.99 -34.80
C ALA A 136 -60.37 44.40 -35.66
N GLU A 137 -60.65 43.37 -36.45
CA GLU A 137 -59.77 42.82 -37.47
C GLU A 137 -59.51 43.85 -38.57
N LEU A 138 -60.52 44.60 -39.02
CA LEU A 138 -60.42 45.64 -40.04
C LEU A 138 -59.68 46.87 -39.53
N ASN A 139 -59.85 47.25 -38.26
CA ASN A 139 -59.09 48.32 -37.62
C ASN A 139 -57.66 47.86 -37.30
N ALA A 140 -57.44 46.58 -37.02
CA ALA A 140 -56.10 45.99 -37.02
C ALA A 140 -55.51 45.96 -38.45
N LEU A 141 -56.35 45.77 -39.48
CA LEU A 141 -55.97 45.93 -40.88
C LEU A 141 -55.77 47.42 -41.25
N PHE A 142 -56.51 48.40 -40.70
CA PHE A 142 -56.40 49.83 -41.04
C PHE A 142 -55.28 50.54 -40.25
N ALA A 143 -55.07 50.21 -38.98
CA ALA A 143 -53.79 50.45 -38.30
C ALA A 143 -52.67 49.72 -39.05
N GLY A 144 -53.02 48.56 -39.57
CA GLY A 144 -52.28 47.80 -40.54
C GLY A 144 -52.13 48.44 -41.91
N ILE A 145 -52.76 49.58 -42.30
CA ILE A 145 -52.65 50.16 -43.66
C ILE A 145 -51.41 51.02 -43.83
N SER A 146 -51.03 51.79 -42.80
CA SER A 146 -49.65 52.30 -42.68
C SER A 146 -48.67 51.12 -42.62
N GLU A 147 -49.10 50.04 -41.97
CA GLU A 147 -48.42 48.76 -42.00
C GLU A 147 -48.61 47.97 -43.31
N TYR A 148 -49.46 48.36 -44.28
CA TYR A 148 -49.77 47.59 -45.51
C TYR A 148 -49.06 48.21 -46.69
N GLU A 149 -48.80 49.51 -46.67
CA GLU A 149 -47.73 50.08 -47.48
C GLU A 149 -46.38 49.50 -47.02
N ALA A 150 -46.14 49.45 -45.70
CA ALA A 150 -44.99 48.74 -45.13
C ALA A 150 -45.06 47.21 -45.28
N LYS A 151 -46.23 46.57 -45.39
CA LYS A 151 -46.39 45.13 -45.67
C LYS A 151 -46.44 44.85 -47.16
N ILE A 152 -46.58 45.82 -48.06
CA ILE A 152 -46.38 45.67 -49.50
C ILE A 152 -44.89 45.75 -49.78
N ASP A 153 -44.17 46.72 -49.20
CA ASP A 153 -42.70 46.72 -49.18
C ASP A 153 -42.15 45.53 -48.40
N ALA A 154 -42.74 45.17 -47.26
CA ALA A 154 -42.40 43.94 -46.58
C ALA A 154 -42.97 42.71 -47.27
N LEU A 155 -43.95 42.78 -48.17
CA LEU A 155 -44.40 41.63 -48.99
C LEU A 155 -43.40 41.42 -50.12
N ASP A 156 -42.88 42.46 -50.75
CA ASP A 156 -41.80 42.37 -51.73
C ASP A 156 -40.48 41.98 -51.06
N SER A 157 -40.19 42.49 -49.86
CA SER A 157 -39.12 41.96 -49.01
C SER A 157 -39.42 40.55 -48.53
N ILE A 158 -40.67 40.18 -48.25
CA ILE A 158 -41.06 38.80 -47.88
C ILE A 158 -40.96 37.92 -49.11
N LEU A 159 -41.27 38.37 -50.32
CA LEU A 159 -41.21 37.62 -51.57
C LEU A 159 -39.76 37.42 -52.01
N GLY A 160 -38.93 38.45 -51.88
CA GLY A 160 -37.46 38.36 -51.98
C GLY A 160 -36.88 37.48 -50.87
N LYS A 161 -37.35 37.63 -49.63
CA LYS A 161 -37.02 36.69 -48.54
C LYS A 161 -37.58 35.31 -48.78
N ASN A 162 -38.67 35.13 -49.53
CA ASN A 162 -39.31 33.83 -49.79
C ASN A 162 -38.55 33.14 -50.91
N GLN A 163 -38.09 33.87 -51.93
CA GLN A 163 -37.10 33.39 -52.89
C GLN A 163 -35.76 33.07 -52.20
N ASP A 164 -35.28 33.91 -51.29
CA ASP A 164 -34.12 33.60 -50.44
C ASP A 164 -34.42 32.43 -49.50
N TYR A 165 -35.63 32.30 -48.95
CA TYR A 165 -36.06 31.17 -48.11
C TYR A 165 -36.23 29.92 -48.96
N GLN A 166 -36.52 30.03 -50.24
CA GLN A 166 -36.65 28.92 -51.17
C GLN A 166 -35.26 28.49 -51.66
N LEU A 167 -34.36 29.40 -51.98
CA LEU A 167 -32.93 29.13 -52.20
C LEU A 167 -32.24 28.62 -50.93
N ARG A 168 -32.63 29.13 -49.77
CA ARG A 168 -32.17 28.66 -48.45
C ARG A 168 -32.88 27.39 -48.05
N SER A 169 -34.08 27.08 -48.50
CA SER A 169 -34.80 25.82 -48.26
C SER A 169 -34.26 24.74 -49.19
N GLU A 170 -33.91 25.06 -50.44
CA GLU A 170 -33.16 24.19 -51.35
C GLU A 170 -31.72 24.01 -50.87
N GLY A 171 -31.08 25.08 -50.39
CA GLY A 171 -29.77 25.04 -49.74
C GLY A 171 -29.81 24.22 -48.45
N LEU A 172 -30.86 24.37 -47.65
CA LEU A 172 -31.12 23.57 -46.46
C LEU A 172 -31.45 22.14 -46.83
N TYR A 173 -32.23 21.88 -47.87
CA TYR A 173 -32.55 20.54 -48.37
C TYR A 173 -31.31 19.86 -48.92
N LYS A 174 -30.47 20.55 -49.69
CA LYS A 174 -29.14 20.07 -50.09
C LYS A 174 -28.25 19.84 -48.88
N SER A 175 -28.28 20.71 -47.87
CA SER A 175 -27.51 20.54 -46.63
C SER A 175 -28.05 19.41 -45.74
N ILE A 176 -29.36 19.16 -45.75
CA ILE A 176 -30.04 18.09 -45.02
C ILE A 176 -29.81 16.79 -45.76
N SER A 177 -29.85 16.78 -47.09
CA SER A 177 -29.51 15.63 -47.92
C SER A 177 -28.02 15.30 -47.80
N ALA A 178 -27.14 16.30 -47.82
CA ALA A 178 -25.71 16.13 -47.56
C ALA A 178 -25.47 15.65 -46.12
N ARG A 179 -26.09 16.26 -45.10
CA ARG A 179 -26.03 15.80 -43.70
C ARG A 179 -26.61 14.41 -43.53
N LYS A 180 -27.70 14.08 -44.20
CA LYS A 180 -28.28 12.74 -44.18
C LYS A 180 -27.32 11.76 -44.82
N LYS A 181 -26.66 12.12 -45.92
CA LYS A 181 -25.63 11.31 -46.55
C LYS A 181 -24.40 11.16 -45.67
N GLU A 182 -23.95 12.22 -45.00
CA GLU A 182 -22.88 12.18 -43.98
C GLU A 182 -23.30 11.33 -42.77
N VAL A 183 -24.55 11.42 -42.32
CA VAL A 183 -25.11 10.62 -41.22
C VAL A 183 -25.24 9.15 -41.64
N ASP A 184 -25.65 8.87 -42.87
CA ASP A 184 -25.74 7.52 -43.43
C ASP A 184 -24.32 6.95 -43.60
N GLU A 185 -23.36 7.73 -44.12
CA GLU A 185 -21.93 7.36 -44.22
C GLU A 185 -21.30 7.14 -42.82
N LEU A 186 -21.64 7.96 -41.83
CA LEU A 186 -21.23 7.76 -40.44
C LEU A 186 -21.93 6.53 -39.84
N TYR A 187 -23.21 6.30 -40.12
CA TYR A 187 -23.96 5.17 -39.60
C TYR A 187 -23.41 3.85 -40.15
N TYR A 188 -23.20 3.77 -41.46
CA TYR A 188 -22.58 2.64 -42.13
C TYR A 188 -21.11 2.49 -41.75
N GLY A 189 -20.39 3.61 -41.60
CA GLY A 189 -19.01 3.60 -41.10
C GLY A 189 -18.90 3.12 -39.66
N ILE A 190 -19.87 3.39 -38.79
CA ILE A 190 -19.87 3.00 -37.37
C ILE A 190 -20.37 1.56 -37.18
N ILE A 191 -21.50 1.20 -37.80
CA ILE A 191 -22.23 -0.06 -37.53
C ILE A 191 -21.99 -1.13 -38.61
N GLY A 192 -21.61 -0.73 -39.83
CA GLY A 192 -21.49 -1.64 -40.98
C GLY A 192 -22.81 -1.80 -41.74
N PHE A 193 -22.74 -2.49 -42.88
CA PHE A 193 -23.90 -2.79 -43.73
C PHE A 193 -23.74 -4.15 -44.41
N SER A 194 -24.87 -4.83 -44.68
CA SER A 194 -24.88 -6.06 -45.44
C SER A 194 -25.11 -5.78 -46.92
N GLU A 195 -24.18 -6.25 -47.75
CA GLU A 195 -24.27 -6.17 -49.20
C GLU A 195 -24.61 -7.56 -49.75
N LYS A 196 -25.65 -7.64 -50.59
CA LYS A 196 -26.00 -8.86 -51.31
C LYS A 196 -25.25 -8.89 -52.62
N ASP A 197 -24.40 -9.90 -52.80
CA ASP A 197 -23.66 -10.10 -54.04
C ASP A 197 -24.60 -10.64 -55.13
N GLU A 198 -24.70 -9.94 -56.26
CA GLU A 198 -25.73 -10.16 -57.30
C GLU A 198 -25.58 -11.51 -58.05
N GLU A 199 -24.43 -12.19 -57.95
CA GLU A 199 -24.16 -13.47 -58.65
C GLU A 199 -24.30 -14.73 -57.77
N THR A 200 -24.15 -14.66 -56.44
CA THR A 200 -24.07 -15.83 -55.55
C THR A 200 -25.17 -15.90 -54.49
N GLY A 201 -25.86 -14.79 -54.22
CA GLY A 201 -26.98 -14.74 -53.27
C GLY A 201 -26.59 -14.87 -51.78
N GLU A 202 -25.30 -14.89 -51.44
CA GLU A 202 -24.84 -14.84 -50.05
C GLU A 202 -24.73 -13.39 -49.55
N GLU A 203 -25.26 -13.13 -48.35
CA GLU A 203 -25.13 -11.84 -47.66
C GLU A 203 -23.72 -11.71 -47.07
N THR A 204 -22.91 -10.79 -47.61
CA THR A 204 -21.62 -10.43 -47.01
C THR A 204 -21.80 -9.18 -46.16
N ASN A 205 -21.47 -9.30 -44.87
CA ASN A 205 -21.58 -8.19 -43.93
C ASN A 205 -20.25 -7.42 -43.91
N VAL A 206 -20.28 -6.15 -44.31
CA VAL A 206 -19.13 -5.25 -44.27
C VAL A 206 -19.04 -4.68 -42.85
N PRO A 207 -18.01 -5.04 -42.06
CA PRO A 207 -17.91 -4.65 -40.66
C PRO A 207 -17.68 -3.14 -40.51
N GLY A 208 -18.37 -2.51 -39.56
CA GLY A 208 -18.17 -1.11 -39.21
C GLY A 208 -17.03 -0.90 -38.21
N LEU A 209 -16.69 0.37 -37.94
CA LEU A 209 -15.72 0.80 -36.91
C LEU A 209 -16.00 0.19 -35.53
N LYS A 210 -17.26 -0.04 -35.18
CA LYS A 210 -17.63 -0.72 -33.93
C LYS A 210 -17.09 -2.16 -33.92
N ASP A 211 -17.31 -2.91 -34.99
CA ASP A 211 -16.88 -4.30 -35.09
C ASP A 211 -15.35 -4.39 -35.22
N GLU A 212 -14.72 -3.43 -35.90
CA GLU A 212 -13.25 -3.31 -35.92
C GLU A 212 -12.69 -3.00 -34.53
N LEU A 213 -13.33 -2.10 -33.77
CA LEU A 213 -12.93 -1.76 -32.41
C LEU A 213 -13.12 -2.93 -31.45
N GLU A 214 -14.24 -3.64 -31.57
CA GLU A 214 -14.54 -4.83 -30.76
C GLU A 214 -13.56 -5.97 -31.10
N GLY A 215 -13.23 -6.15 -32.39
CA GLY A 215 -12.20 -7.07 -32.85
C GLY A 215 -10.79 -6.68 -32.40
N ALA A 216 -10.46 -5.39 -32.40
CA ALA A 216 -9.21 -4.87 -31.88
C ALA A 216 -9.12 -5.05 -30.36
N TYR A 217 -10.22 -4.86 -29.64
CA TYR A 217 -10.31 -5.06 -28.20
C TYR A 217 -10.18 -6.54 -27.82
N GLU A 218 -10.86 -7.44 -28.52
CA GLU A 218 -10.71 -8.89 -28.39
C GLU A 218 -9.28 -9.35 -28.70
N LYS A 219 -8.65 -8.82 -29.75
CA LYS A 219 -7.22 -9.06 -30.06
C LYS A 219 -6.29 -8.51 -28.99
N LEU A 220 -6.57 -7.32 -28.46
CA LEU A 220 -5.78 -6.72 -27.39
C LEU A 220 -5.92 -7.53 -26.10
N LYS A 221 -7.14 -7.97 -25.75
CA LYS A 221 -7.45 -8.78 -24.57
C LYS A 221 -6.84 -10.17 -24.66
N SER A 222 -6.92 -10.82 -25.82
CA SER A 222 -6.26 -12.11 -26.05
C SER A 222 -4.73 -11.96 -26.04
N GLY A 223 -4.19 -10.92 -26.69
CA GLY A 223 -2.76 -10.58 -26.63
C GLY A 223 -2.28 -10.27 -25.21
N LEU A 224 -3.07 -9.55 -24.40
CA LEU A 224 -2.77 -9.26 -23.01
C LEU A 224 -2.79 -10.54 -22.15
N SER A 225 -3.75 -11.42 -22.41
CA SER A 225 -3.85 -12.72 -21.72
C SER A 225 -2.68 -13.64 -22.08
N SER A 226 -2.27 -13.66 -23.35
CA SER A 226 -1.08 -14.40 -23.81
C SER A 226 0.20 -13.82 -23.22
N THR A 227 0.38 -12.50 -23.25
CA THR A 227 1.59 -11.86 -22.68
C THR A 227 1.64 -12.04 -21.17
N GLN A 228 0.50 -12.05 -20.47
CA GLN A 228 0.45 -12.34 -19.05
C GLN A 228 0.81 -13.81 -18.75
N ALA A 229 0.34 -14.76 -19.55
CA ALA A 229 0.73 -16.16 -19.42
C ALA A 229 2.22 -16.37 -19.74
N GLU A 230 2.76 -15.66 -20.72
CA GLU A 230 4.20 -15.67 -21.03
C GLU A 230 5.03 -15.05 -19.90
N LEU A 231 4.56 -13.97 -19.29
CA LEU A 231 5.21 -13.30 -18.17
C LEU A 231 5.26 -14.20 -16.93
N GLU A 232 4.17 -14.89 -16.60
CA GLU A 232 4.16 -15.87 -15.50
C GLU A 232 5.08 -17.05 -15.80
N ASN A 233 5.07 -17.57 -17.03
CA ASN A 233 6.03 -18.62 -17.44
C ASN A 233 7.49 -18.14 -17.43
N PHE A 234 7.75 -16.89 -17.78
CA PHE A 234 9.07 -16.29 -17.70
C PHE A 234 9.51 -16.16 -16.24
N LYS A 235 8.64 -15.67 -15.36
CA LYS A 235 8.89 -15.55 -13.93
C LYS A 235 9.18 -16.91 -13.29
N LEU A 236 8.38 -17.94 -13.61
CA LEU A 236 8.62 -19.31 -13.14
C LEU A 236 9.96 -19.87 -13.66
N ARG A 237 10.32 -19.62 -14.93
CA ARG A 237 11.62 -20.01 -15.48
C ARG A 237 12.77 -19.27 -14.82
N ALA A 238 12.63 -17.97 -14.58
CA ALA A 238 13.64 -17.15 -13.93
C ALA A 238 13.91 -17.63 -12.49
N ILE A 239 12.85 -17.91 -11.73
CA ILE A 239 12.94 -18.46 -10.37
C ILE A 239 13.62 -19.85 -10.40
N ASN A 240 13.14 -20.76 -11.25
CA ASN A 240 13.74 -22.10 -11.36
C ASN A 240 15.21 -22.06 -11.79
N ASN A 241 15.58 -21.18 -12.72
CA ASN A 241 16.97 -21.02 -13.13
C ASN A 241 17.82 -20.43 -12.00
N TYR A 242 17.31 -19.44 -11.27
CA TYR A 242 18.00 -18.88 -10.11
C TYR A 242 18.22 -19.94 -9.03
N ASP A 243 17.20 -20.72 -8.70
CA ASP A 243 17.30 -21.78 -7.70
C ASP A 243 18.25 -22.90 -8.14
N LYS A 244 18.26 -23.27 -9.42
CA LYS A 244 19.24 -24.22 -9.98
C LYS A 244 20.66 -23.68 -9.89
N VAL A 245 20.92 -22.46 -10.35
CA VAL A 245 22.25 -21.84 -10.30
C VAL A 245 22.73 -21.73 -8.86
N LYS A 246 21.84 -21.37 -7.93
CA LYS A 246 22.15 -21.32 -6.50
C LYS A 246 22.49 -22.71 -5.95
N ALA A 247 21.70 -23.73 -6.28
CA ALA A 247 21.94 -25.10 -5.85
C ALA A 247 23.25 -25.67 -6.42
N ASP A 248 23.52 -25.43 -7.70
CA ASP A 248 24.75 -25.85 -8.37
C ASP A 248 25.97 -25.17 -7.75
N ALA A 249 25.90 -23.84 -7.53
CA ALA A 249 26.98 -23.10 -6.87
C ALA A 249 27.22 -23.61 -5.44
N VAL A 250 26.17 -23.86 -4.66
CA VAL A 250 26.29 -24.43 -3.31
C VAL A 250 26.92 -25.83 -3.36
N SER A 251 26.49 -26.68 -4.29
CA SER A 251 27.05 -28.03 -4.46
C SER A 251 28.52 -27.98 -4.87
N GLU A 252 28.90 -27.08 -5.77
CA GLU A 252 30.28 -26.87 -6.19
C GLU A 252 31.13 -26.37 -5.01
N PHE A 253 30.64 -25.40 -4.24
CA PHE A 253 31.29 -24.93 -3.01
C PHE A 253 31.45 -26.03 -1.96
N GLU A 254 30.45 -26.87 -1.75
CA GLU A 254 30.54 -27.99 -0.81
C GLU A 254 31.54 -29.06 -1.30
N SER A 255 31.55 -29.36 -2.60
CA SER A 255 32.49 -30.31 -3.20
C SER A 255 33.94 -29.81 -3.13
N THR A 256 34.16 -28.51 -3.34
CA THR A 256 35.50 -27.90 -3.23
C THR A 256 35.94 -27.81 -1.78
N LEU A 257 35.05 -27.44 -0.85
CA LEU A 257 35.34 -27.40 0.59
C LEU A 257 35.70 -28.80 1.13
N THR A 258 34.96 -29.83 0.73
CA THR A 258 35.27 -31.22 1.10
C THR A 258 36.58 -31.69 0.48
N GLY A 259 36.86 -31.31 -0.78
CA GLY A 259 38.14 -31.54 -1.44
C GLY A 259 39.32 -30.88 -0.70
N TRP A 260 39.18 -29.63 -0.28
CA TRP A 260 40.19 -28.91 0.51
C TRP A 260 40.37 -29.52 1.89
N LYS A 261 39.30 -29.86 2.61
CA LYS A 261 39.37 -30.54 3.92
C LYS A 261 40.10 -31.89 3.79
N SER A 262 39.78 -32.67 2.76
CA SER A 262 40.45 -33.95 2.50
C SER A 262 41.93 -33.75 2.17
N SER A 263 42.26 -32.76 1.34
CA SER A 263 43.65 -32.46 0.98
C SER A 263 44.46 -31.97 2.17
N HIS A 264 43.89 -31.08 2.99
CA HIS A 264 44.50 -30.62 4.24
C HIS A 264 44.74 -31.80 5.20
N ALA A 265 43.74 -32.67 5.39
CA ALA A 265 43.90 -33.85 6.25
C ALA A 265 44.99 -34.81 5.72
N LYS A 266 45.09 -35.00 4.40
CA LYS A 266 46.19 -35.77 3.79
C LYS A 266 47.54 -35.14 4.05
N ILE A 267 47.68 -33.83 3.80
CA ILE A 267 48.95 -33.10 4.04
C ILE A 267 49.36 -33.17 5.51
N VAL A 268 48.42 -32.99 6.44
CA VAL A 268 48.71 -33.11 7.88
C VAL A 268 49.19 -34.52 8.22
N ASN A 269 48.49 -35.56 7.75
CA ASN A 269 48.92 -36.94 7.95
C ASN A 269 50.29 -37.23 7.33
N ASP A 270 50.57 -36.70 6.13
CA ASP A 270 51.86 -36.85 5.46
C ASP A 270 52.98 -36.15 6.25
N ILE A 271 52.73 -34.94 6.78
CA ILE A 271 53.68 -34.23 7.64
C ILE A 271 53.94 -35.02 8.92
N GLU A 272 52.89 -35.52 9.59
CA GLU A 272 53.01 -36.32 10.81
C GLU A 272 53.77 -37.63 10.56
N ALA A 273 53.57 -38.27 9.41
CA ALA A 273 54.30 -39.47 9.01
C ALA A 273 55.78 -39.19 8.66
N LEU A 274 56.07 -38.06 8.01
CA LEU A 274 57.42 -37.71 7.57
C LEU A 274 58.30 -37.09 8.67
N LEU A 275 57.72 -36.44 9.68
CA LEU A 275 58.42 -35.83 10.82
C LEU A 275 59.41 -36.76 11.54
N PRO A 276 59.04 -37.98 11.98
CA PRO A 276 59.97 -38.87 12.70
C PRO A 276 61.13 -39.32 11.82
N ASN A 277 60.88 -39.56 10.53
CA ASN A 277 61.89 -39.97 9.57
C ASN A 277 62.84 -38.79 9.24
N ALA A 278 62.32 -37.58 9.08
CA ALA A 278 63.13 -36.37 8.85
C ALA A 278 64.00 -36.01 10.05
N LEU A 279 63.47 -36.12 11.28
CA LEU A 279 64.21 -35.85 12.51
C LEU A 279 65.36 -36.84 12.71
N THR A 280 65.14 -38.12 12.44
CA THR A 280 66.18 -39.16 12.60
C THR A 280 67.23 -39.14 11.50
N ALA A 281 66.83 -38.83 10.26
CA ALA A 281 67.77 -38.54 9.18
C ALA A 281 68.64 -37.30 9.49
N GLY A 282 68.04 -36.23 10.00
CA GLY A 282 68.75 -35.02 10.42
C GLY A 282 69.73 -35.27 11.57
N LEU A 283 69.32 -36.01 12.61
CA LEU A 283 70.18 -36.37 13.75
C LEU A 283 71.32 -37.30 13.34
N SER A 284 71.05 -38.34 12.53
CA SER A 284 72.11 -39.27 12.07
C SER A 284 73.15 -38.55 11.22
N TYR A 285 72.73 -37.58 10.39
CA TYR A 285 73.63 -36.72 9.65
C TYR A 285 74.44 -35.79 10.57
N ALA A 286 73.82 -35.16 11.56
CA ALA A 286 74.53 -34.32 12.52
C ALA A 286 75.60 -35.12 13.29
N TYR A 287 75.29 -36.35 13.69
CA TYR A 287 76.24 -37.25 14.35
C TYR A 287 77.36 -37.72 13.41
N SER A 288 77.06 -38.01 12.14
CA SER A 288 78.09 -38.41 11.18
C SER A 288 79.09 -37.29 10.90
N VAL A 289 78.61 -36.05 10.74
CA VAL A 289 79.44 -34.86 10.58
C VAL A 289 80.33 -34.62 11.82
N LYS A 290 79.75 -34.75 13.03
CA LYS A 290 80.51 -34.61 14.29
C LYS A 290 81.58 -35.69 14.45
N LYS A 291 81.25 -36.94 14.14
CA LYS A 291 82.20 -38.05 14.11
C LYS A 291 83.36 -37.76 13.14
N GLU A 292 83.05 -37.27 11.94
CA GLU A 292 84.07 -36.97 10.93
C GLU A 292 85.01 -35.84 11.38
N SER A 293 84.46 -34.77 11.98
CA SER A 293 85.29 -33.69 12.55
C SER A 293 86.21 -34.20 13.67
N GLU A 294 85.71 -35.07 14.55
CA GLU A 294 86.52 -35.66 15.62
C GLU A 294 87.62 -36.60 15.10
N ILE A 295 87.36 -37.36 14.03
CA ILE A 295 88.38 -38.20 13.38
C ILE A 295 89.53 -37.34 12.84
N LEU A 296 89.22 -36.19 12.25
CA LEU A 296 90.23 -35.23 11.77
C LEU A 296 91.03 -34.64 12.94
N GLU A 297 90.37 -34.24 14.02
CA GLU A 297 91.02 -33.74 15.24
C GLU A 297 91.91 -34.81 15.89
N SER A 298 91.41 -36.04 16.02
CA SER A 298 92.16 -37.19 16.55
C SER A 298 93.42 -37.45 15.74
N LYS A 299 93.36 -37.37 14.40
CA LYS A 299 94.53 -37.52 13.52
C LYS A 299 95.54 -36.40 13.74
N SER A 300 95.08 -35.16 13.91
CA SER A 300 95.92 -34.00 14.23
C SER A 300 96.59 -34.17 15.61
N LEU A 301 95.84 -34.57 16.62
CA LEU A 301 96.36 -34.86 17.97
C LEU A 301 97.37 -36.02 17.96
N ASN A 302 97.17 -37.05 17.13
CA ASN A 302 98.09 -38.18 17.00
C ASN A 302 99.41 -37.74 16.39
N THR A 303 99.33 -36.85 15.41
CA THR A 303 100.51 -36.22 14.80
C THR A 303 101.26 -35.37 15.83
N LYS A 304 100.55 -34.51 16.59
CA LYS A 304 101.14 -33.70 17.67
C LYS A 304 101.80 -34.58 18.74
N PHE A 305 101.18 -35.70 19.10
CA PHE A 305 101.75 -36.67 20.04
C PHE A 305 103.02 -37.34 19.51
N ALA A 306 103.03 -37.76 18.24
CA ALA A 306 104.22 -38.31 17.59
C ALA A 306 105.38 -37.30 17.53
N TRP A 307 105.09 -36.03 17.19
CA TRP A 307 106.06 -34.94 17.24
C TRP A 307 106.56 -34.67 18.67
N ALA A 308 105.70 -34.76 19.67
CA ALA A 308 106.09 -34.61 21.07
C ALA A 308 107.06 -35.73 21.52
N ILE A 309 106.80 -36.98 21.13
CA ILE A 309 107.70 -38.11 21.37
C ILE A 309 109.04 -37.88 20.66
N GLY A 310 109.02 -37.48 19.39
CA GLY A 310 110.24 -37.11 18.65
C GLY A 310 111.02 -36.00 19.35
N GLY A 311 110.34 -34.98 19.86
CA GLY A 311 110.93 -33.90 20.66
C GLY A 311 111.59 -34.42 21.94
N MET A 312 110.96 -35.34 22.67
CA MET A 312 111.56 -35.95 23.86
C MET A 312 112.82 -36.74 23.53
N VAL A 313 112.83 -37.49 22.42
CA VAL A 313 114.01 -38.21 21.93
C VAL A 313 115.13 -37.24 21.52
N CYS A 314 114.80 -36.15 20.84
CA CYS A 314 115.77 -35.10 20.50
C CYS A 314 116.38 -34.46 21.74
N VAL A 315 115.57 -34.12 22.75
CA VAL A 315 116.06 -33.51 24.00
C VAL A 315 116.93 -34.50 24.79
N SER A 316 116.60 -35.78 24.82
CA SER A 316 117.40 -36.80 25.50
C SER A 316 118.73 -37.11 24.80
N LEU A 317 118.86 -36.80 23.49
CA LEU A 317 120.09 -36.90 22.72
C LEU A 317 121.07 -35.73 22.95
N ILE A 318 120.63 -34.59 23.49
CA ILE A 318 121.50 -33.41 23.68
C ILE A 318 122.70 -33.69 24.60
N PRO A 319 122.56 -34.35 25.78
CA PRO A 319 123.70 -34.74 26.60
C PRO A 319 124.72 -35.62 25.86
N PHE A 320 124.24 -36.53 25.01
CA PHE A 320 125.09 -37.37 24.16
C PHE A 320 125.78 -36.58 23.06
N ALA A 321 125.10 -35.62 22.43
CA ALA A 321 125.69 -34.75 21.43
C ALA A 321 126.79 -33.83 22.04
N VAL A 322 126.54 -33.30 23.23
CA VAL A 322 127.52 -32.49 23.95
C VAL A 322 128.71 -33.32 24.43
N SER A 323 128.49 -34.56 24.90
CA SER A 323 129.58 -35.45 25.29
C SER A 323 130.43 -35.90 24.11
N LEU A 324 129.83 -36.15 22.95
CA LEU A 324 130.54 -36.41 21.70
C LEU A 324 131.39 -35.19 21.29
N SER A 325 130.85 -33.97 21.43
CA SER A 325 131.60 -32.73 21.20
C SER A 325 132.79 -32.56 22.17
N PHE A 326 132.62 -32.91 23.44
CA PHE A 326 133.73 -32.91 24.42
C PHE A 326 134.82 -33.95 24.10
N TRP A 327 134.43 -35.11 23.58
CA TRP A 327 135.38 -36.11 23.11
C TRP A 327 136.22 -35.60 21.93
N LEU A 328 135.62 -34.93 20.94
CA LEU A 328 136.36 -34.28 19.84
C LEU A 328 137.33 -33.20 20.34
N LYS A 329 137.00 -32.49 21.43
CA LYS A 329 137.82 -31.42 22.02
C LYS A 329 138.91 -31.90 22.99
N LYS A 330 139.14 -33.22 23.13
CA LYS A 330 140.18 -33.83 24.00
C LYS A 330 140.13 -33.36 25.47
N VAL A 331 138.93 -33.17 26.03
CA VAL A 331 138.75 -32.87 27.46
C VAL A 331 139.03 -34.15 28.28
N PRO A 332 139.68 -34.08 29.46
CA PRO A 332 139.90 -35.26 30.30
C PRO A 332 138.58 -35.94 30.68
N LEU A 333 138.53 -37.28 30.56
CA LEU A 333 137.32 -38.08 30.75
C LEU A 333 136.65 -37.87 32.12
N GLU A 334 137.47 -37.68 33.15
CA GLU A 334 137.03 -37.45 34.53
C GLU A 334 136.14 -36.21 34.65
N LYS A 335 136.46 -35.14 33.92
CA LYS A 335 135.68 -33.90 33.91
C LYS A 335 134.33 -34.09 33.20
N VAL A 336 134.30 -34.86 32.12
CA VAL A 336 133.07 -35.16 31.39
C VAL A 336 132.12 -35.99 32.26
N VAL A 337 132.61 -37.01 32.96
CA VAL A 337 131.78 -37.84 33.86
C VAL A 337 131.24 -37.00 35.03
N TYR A 338 132.03 -36.08 35.58
CA TYR A 338 131.58 -35.20 36.67
C TYR A 338 130.54 -34.16 36.21
N ASP A 339 130.67 -33.63 34.99
CA ASP A 339 129.77 -32.60 34.45
C ASP A 339 128.46 -33.18 33.85
N MET A 340 128.41 -34.48 33.55
CA MET A 340 127.23 -35.16 32.99
C MET A 340 125.95 -35.01 33.83
N PRO A 341 125.95 -35.29 35.16
CA PRO A 341 124.77 -35.07 35.99
C PRO A 341 124.30 -33.60 35.99
N ARG A 342 125.25 -32.66 35.96
CA ARG A 342 124.95 -31.22 35.92
C ARG A 342 124.28 -30.82 34.60
N LEU A 343 124.71 -31.42 33.49
CA LEU A 343 124.13 -31.22 32.16
C LEU A 343 122.71 -31.80 32.07
N VAL A 344 122.47 -32.99 32.62
CA VAL A 344 121.13 -33.59 32.71
C VAL A 344 120.18 -32.72 33.55
N ILE A 345 120.65 -32.16 34.67
CA ILE A 345 119.86 -31.23 35.48
C ILE A 345 119.59 -29.92 34.71
N ALA A 346 120.57 -29.42 33.95
CA ALA A 346 120.44 -28.20 33.16
C ALA A 346 119.43 -28.31 32.01
N ILE A 347 119.18 -29.53 31.49
CA ILE A 347 118.22 -29.76 30.40
C ILE A 347 116.80 -30.05 30.86
N LEU A 348 116.61 -30.26 32.16
CA LEU A 348 115.32 -30.57 32.77
C LEU A 348 114.25 -29.49 32.52
N PRO A 349 114.56 -28.17 32.59
CA PRO A 349 113.59 -27.12 32.23
C PRO A 349 113.13 -27.17 30.77
N LEU A 350 113.94 -27.72 29.86
CA LEU A 350 113.59 -27.91 28.45
C LEU A 350 112.73 -29.17 28.24
N TYR A 351 112.94 -30.22 29.05
CA TYR A 351 112.22 -31.48 28.95
C TYR A 351 110.77 -31.39 29.47
N ILE A 352 110.53 -30.61 30.53
CA ILE A 352 109.20 -30.48 31.16
C ILE A 352 108.10 -30.01 30.17
N PRO A 353 108.28 -28.93 29.37
CA PRO A 353 107.26 -28.49 28.42
C PRO A 353 106.94 -29.52 27.33
N VAL A 354 107.94 -30.25 26.84
CA VAL A 354 107.76 -31.29 25.81
C VAL A 354 107.00 -32.49 26.39
N LEU A 355 107.33 -32.89 27.62
CA LEU A 355 106.61 -33.94 28.34
C LEU A 355 105.15 -33.53 28.62
N TRP A 356 104.91 -32.27 28.99
CA TRP A 356 103.57 -31.72 29.15
C TRP A 356 102.76 -31.82 27.85
N LEU A 357 103.35 -31.41 26.73
CA LEU A 357 102.72 -31.46 25.42
C LEU A 357 102.38 -32.91 25.03
N ALA A 358 103.29 -33.85 25.24
CA ALA A 358 103.05 -35.27 24.99
C ALA A 358 101.93 -35.83 25.88
N TYR A 359 101.94 -35.50 27.18
CA TYR A 359 100.91 -35.94 28.12
C TYR A 359 99.53 -35.39 27.77
N SER A 360 99.44 -34.09 27.49
CA SER A 360 98.20 -33.42 27.12
C SER A 360 97.64 -33.98 25.80
N ALA A 361 98.48 -34.12 24.77
CA ALA A 361 98.07 -34.72 23.50
C ALA A 361 97.56 -36.17 23.68
N ASN A 362 98.21 -36.99 24.52
CA ASN A 362 97.74 -38.34 24.83
C ASN A 362 96.40 -38.37 25.57
N LYS A 363 96.16 -37.45 26.52
CA LYS A 363 94.87 -37.33 27.21
C LYS A 363 93.76 -36.93 26.22
N SER A 364 93.99 -35.90 25.41
CA SER A 364 93.05 -35.44 24.38
C SER A 364 92.79 -36.52 23.32
N LEU A 365 93.78 -37.33 22.97
CA LEU A 365 93.61 -38.48 22.06
C LEU A 365 92.67 -39.55 22.61
N LYS A 366 92.82 -39.92 23.88
CA LYS A 366 91.93 -40.89 24.52
C LYS A 366 90.50 -40.38 24.60
N LEU A 367 90.34 -39.08 24.87
CA LEU A 367 89.04 -38.43 24.88
C LEU A 367 88.39 -38.43 23.49
N SER A 368 89.12 -38.02 22.46
CA SER A 368 88.61 -37.98 21.08
C SER A 368 88.23 -39.39 20.57
N LYS A 369 89.02 -40.44 20.88
CA LYS A 369 88.65 -41.82 20.54
C LYS A 369 87.32 -42.25 21.14
N ARG A 370 87.09 -41.93 22.41
CA ARG A 370 85.82 -42.21 23.08
C ARG A 370 84.67 -41.44 22.44
N LEU A 371 84.88 -40.16 22.14
CA LEU A 371 83.87 -39.31 21.55
C LEU A 371 83.47 -39.79 20.14
N ILE A 372 84.44 -40.31 19.38
CA ILE A 372 84.19 -41.00 18.12
C ILE A 372 83.33 -42.25 18.35
N GLU A 373 83.66 -43.10 19.33
CA GLU A 373 82.85 -44.29 19.66
C GLU A 373 81.41 -43.92 20.04
N GLU A 374 81.23 -42.88 20.88
CA GLU A 374 79.91 -42.42 21.28
C GLU A 374 79.11 -41.81 20.12
N TYR A 375 79.71 -40.97 19.28
CA TYR A 375 79.05 -40.45 18.08
C TYR A 375 78.75 -41.53 17.04
N THR A 376 79.62 -42.54 16.89
CA THR A 376 79.33 -43.70 16.04
C THR A 376 78.14 -44.48 16.56
N HIS A 377 78.04 -44.70 17.87
CA HIS A 377 76.92 -45.39 18.49
C HIS A 377 75.62 -44.58 18.29
N LYS A 378 75.65 -43.27 18.50
CA LYS A 378 74.49 -42.38 18.28
C LYS A 378 74.06 -42.32 16.81
N GLU A 379 75.01 -42.26 15.88
CA GLU A 379 74.73 -42.32 14.43
C GLU A 379 74.08 -43.64 14.03
N VAL A 380 74.66 -44.78 14.44
CA VAL A 380 74.13 -46.11 14.15
C VAL A 380 72.75 -46.25 14.78
N LEU A 381 72.56 -45.81 16.02
CA LEU A 381 71.26 -45.84 16.68
C LEU A 381 70.21 -45.04 15.91
N SER A 382 70.51 -43.82 15.48
CA SER A 382 69.59 -43.00 14.68
C SER A 382 69.25 -43.66 13.34
N LYS A 383 70.22 -44.29 12.65
CA LYS A 383 69.97 -45.05 11.41
C LYS A 383 69.15 -46.32 11.65
N THR A 384 69.38 -47.02 12.76
CA THR A 384 68.58 -48.19 13.14
C THR A 384 67.16 -47.80 13.50
N PHE A 385 66.95 -46.65 14.16
CA PHE A 385 65.63 -46.10 14.40
C PHE A 385 64.91 -45.80 13.09
N GLU A 386 65.56 -45.15 12.13
CA GLU A 386 64.96 -44.86 10.82
C GLU A 386 64.50 -46.14 10.12
N GLY A 387 65.36 -47.18 10.11
CA GLY A 387 65.03 -48.49 9.56
C GLY A 387 63.88 -49.21 10.29
N LEU A 388 63.85 -49.15 11.63
CA LEU A 388 62.79 -49.75 12.45
C LEU A 388 61.48 -48.96 12.35
N SER A 389 61.54 -47.63 12.33
CA SER A 389 60.41 -46.73 12.12
C SER A 389 59.71 -47.04 10.80
N ARG A 390 60.48 -47.19 9.72
CA ARG A 390 59.98 -47.61 8.42
C ARG A 390 59.40 -49.03 8.42
N GLN A 391 59.96 -49.96 9.19
CA GLN A 391 59.39 -51.31 9.33
C GLN A 391 58.07 -51.29 10.10
N ILE A 392 58.00 -50.51 11.20
CA ILE A 392 56.79 -50.37 12.03
C ILE A 392 55.66 -49.67 11.25
N GLU A 393 56.00 -48.71 10.38
CA GLU A 393 55.07 -48.06 9.46
C GLU A 393 54.41 -49.03 8.46
N ASN A 394 55.12 -50.09 8.08
CA ASN A 394 54.63 -51.10 7.16
C ASN A 394 53.84 -52.25 7.84
N ILE A 395 53.62 -52.19 9.16
CA ILE A 395 52.82 -53.17 9.89
C ILE A 395 51.32 -52.85 9.69
N GLU A 396 50.55 -53.83 9.19
CA GLU A 396 49.11 -53.65 8.90
C GLU A 396 48.26 -53.33 10.14
N ASN A 397 48.66 -53.83 11.32
CA ASN A 397 47.97 -53.57 12.58
C ASN A 397 48.38 -52.21 13.17
N LYS A 398 47.50 -51.21 13.03
CA LYS A 398 47.73 -49.83 13.50
C LYS A 398 47.94 -49.69 15.01
N GLU A 399 47.30 -50.52 15.82
CA GLU A 399 47.41 -50.45 17.29
C GLU A 399 48.78 -50.94 17.76
N ILE A 400 49.25 -52.06 17.19
CA ILE A 400 50.60 -52.60 17.45
C ILE A 400 51.67 -51.64 16.90
N SER A 401 51.44 -51.06 15.72
CA SER A 401 52.35 -50.08 15.11
C SER A 401 52.53 -48.83 15.98
N PHE A 402 51.44 -48.33 16.58
CA PHE A 402 51.48 -47.17 17.47
C PHE A 402 52.23 -47.43 18.79
N ASP A 403 51.97 -48.57 19.44
CA ASP A 403 52.68 -48.97 20.66
C ASP A 403 54.20 -49.17 20.41
N LEU A 404 54.56 -49.83 19.31
CA LEU A 404 55.96 -50.02 18.93
C LEU A 404 56.66 -48.70 18.59
N ARG A 405 55.99 -47.77 17.89
CA ARG A 405 56.50 -46.41 17.64
C ARG A 405 56.77 -45.67 18.95
N THR A 406 55.85 -45.75 19.90
CA THR A 406 55.96 -45.09 21.20
C THR A 406 57.14 -45.64 22.01
N LYS A 407 57.30 -46.97 22.08
CA LYS A 407 58.45 -47.61 22.73
C LYS A 407 59.77 -47.28 22.05
N LEU A 408 59.80 -47.26 20.72
CA LEU A 408 60.98 -46.91 19.96
C LEU A 408 61.40 -45.45 20.22
N LEU A 409 60.44 -44.51 20.28
CA LEU A 409 60.68 -43.11 20.59
C LEU A 409 61.19 -42.93 22.03
N TYR A 410 60.62 -43.65 22.99
CA TYR A 410 61.12 -43.65 24.37
C TYR A 410 62.57 -44.11 24.45
N ASN A 411 62.91 -45.22 23.79
CA ASN A 411 64.29 -45.73 23.74
C ASN A 411 65.26 -44.74 23.09
N ILE A 412 64.85 -44.04 22.02
CA ILE A 412 65.72 -43.01 21.40
C ILE A 412 65.91 -41.83 22.33
N LEU A 413 64.87 -41.41 23.04
CA LEU A 413 64.94 -40.29 23.99
C LEU A 413 65.88 -40.65 25.16
N GLU A 414 65.75 -41.85 25.71
CA GLU A 414 66.59 -42.35 26.79
C GLU A 414 68.07 -42.33 26.39
N VAL A 415 68.43 -42.90 25.22
CA VAL A 415 69.83 -42.92 24.76
C VAL A 415 70.37 -41.54 24.35
N ASN A 416 69.52 -40.63 23.87
CA ASN A 416 69.94 -39.25 23.59
C ASN A 416 70.06 -38.39 24.87
N SER A 417 69.26 -38.69 25.90
CA SER A 417 69.29 -37.99 27.19
C SER A 417 70.56 -38.28 27.99
N GLU A 418 71.26 -39.38 27.70
CA GLU A 418 72.58 -39.65 28.26
C GLU A 418 73.61 -38.66 27.69
N ASN A 419 74.00 -37.72 28.56
CA ASN A 419 74.97 -36.67 28.25
C ASN A 419 76.38 -37.29 28.03
N PRO A 420 77.07 -36.99 26.90
CA PRO A 420 78.43 -37.48 26.62
C PRO A 420 79.45 -37.15 27.73
N GLY A 421 79.22 -36.10 28.51
CA GLY A 421 80.09 -35.69 29.61
C GLY A 421 80.05 -36.61 30.84
N LYS A 422 78.96 -37.36 31.06
CA LYS A 422 78.80 -38.22 32.27
C LYS A 422 79.76 -39.40 32.28
N LEU A 423 80.12 -39.84 31.09
CA LEU A 423 80.89 -41.04 30.85
C LEU A 423 82.40 -40.74 30.94
N ILE A 424 82.84 -39.49 30.76
CA ILE A 424 84.21 -39.03 30.99
C ILE A 424 84.56 -39.13 32.49
N THR A 425 85.02 -40.31 32.92
CA THR A 425 85.71 -40.47 34.20
C THR A 425 86.86 -39.46 34.22
N ASP A 426 86.79 -38.52 35.15
CA ASP A 426 87.73 -37.41 35.37
C ASP A 426 87.45 -36.06 34.67
N TYR A 427 86.21 -35.70 34.32
CA TYR A 427 85.89 -34.30 33.94
C TYR A 427 86.27 -33.29 35.03
N ASN A 428 86.17 -33.70 36.31
CA ASN A 428 86.45 -32.86 37.49
C ASN A 428 87.89 -32.97 38.02
N LYS A 429 88.82 -33.66 37.35
CA LYS A 429 90.22 -33.71 37.80
C LYS A 429 91.10 -32.78 36.98
N SER A 430 91.94 -32.04 37.69
CA SER A 430 92.84 -31.02 37.15
C SER A 430 93.64 -31.56 35.96
N ASP A 431 93.60 -30.85 34.83
CA ASP A 431 94.34 -31.18 33.59
C ASP A 431 95.85 -30.99 33.68
N HIS A 432 96.40 -30.95 34.89
CA HIS A 432 97.80 -30.63 35.14
C HIS A 432 98.63 -31.92 35.24
N PRO A 433 99.51 -32.26 34.26
CA PRO A 433 100.44 -33.37 34.31
C PRO A 433 101.15 -33.60 35.65
N LEU A 434 101.57 -32.54 36.35
CA LEU A 434 102.19 -32.72 37.68
C LEU A 434 101.18 -33.12 38.76
N MET A 435 99.93 -32.68 38.68
CA MET A 435 98.89 -33.02 39.67
C MET A 435 98.41 -34.46 39.46
N ASP A 436 98.25 -34.88 38.21
CA ASP A 436 97.95 -36.28 37.87
C ASP A 436 99.13 -37.23 38.18
N ALA A 437 100.36 -36.81 37.89
CA ALA A 437 101.55 -37.56 38.31
C ALA A 437 101.70 -37.62 39.83
N LEU A 438 101.35 -36.54 40.55
CA LEU A 438 101.35 -36.51 42.02
C LEU A 438 100.30 -37.46 42.60
N ASP A 439 99.08 -37.46 42.08
CA ASP A 439 98.01 -38.39 42.49
C ASP A 439 98.40 -39.86 42.20
N LYS A 440 98.99 -40.13 41.02
CA LYS A 440 99.57 -41.44 40.71
C LYS A 440 100.75 -41.81 41.59
N SER A 441 101.59 -40.85 42.00
CA SER A 441 102.70 -41.08 42.92
C SER A 441 102.23 -41.35 44.36
N PHE A 442 101.13 -40.73 44.79
CA PHE A 442 100.47 -41.03 46.06
C PHE A 442 99.88 -42.44 46.05
N ARG A 443 99.30 -42.87 44.92
CA ARG A 443 98.88 -44.26 44.70
C ARG A 443 100.06 -45.25 44.69
N LEU A 444 101.21 -44.85 44.13
CA LEU A 444 102.44 -45.64 44.17
C LEU A 444 102.99 -45.75 45.60
N ALA A 445 103.01 -44.67 46.38
CA ALA A 445 103.40 -44.69 47.79
C ALA A 445 102.52 -45.65 48.60
N ASN A 446 101.20 -45.56 48.42
CA ASN A 446 100.25 -46.50 49.03
C ASN A 446 100.44 -47.95 48.54
N ALA A 447 100.93 -48.17 47.32
CA ALA A 447 101.25 -49.50 46.80
C ALA A 447 102.60 -50.02 47.34
N VAL A 448 103.57 -49.14 47.60
CA VAL A 448 104.84 -49.46 48.25
C VAL A 448 104.63 -49.77 49.74
N ASP A 449 103.74 -49.06 50.41
CA ASP A 449 103.28 -49.38 51.77
C ASP A 449 102.65 -50.78 51.84
N LYS A 450 101.84 -51.16 50.84
CA LYS A 450 101.30 -52.52 50.70
C LYS A 450 102.37 -53.57 50.34
N LEU A 451 103.44 -53.17 49.64
CA LEU A 451 104.56 -54.05 49.31
C LEU A 451 105.47 -54.29 50.53
N ALA A 452 105.52 -53.35 51.47
CA ALA A 452 106.22 -53.50 52.75
C ALA A 452 105.61 -54.59 53.65
N GLU A 453 104.34 -54.95 53.41
CA GLU A 453 103.62 -56.03 54.11
C GLU A 453 103.97 -57.44 53.57
N VAL A 454 104.74 -57.55 52.47
CA VAL A 454 105.15 -58.83 51.88
C VAL A 454 106.46 -59.35 52.53
N PRO A 455 106.47 -60.56 53.10
CA PRO A 455 107.64 -61.09 53.83
C PRO A 455 108.85 -61.29 52.90
N GLY A 456 110.01 -60.75 53.30
CA GLY A 456 111.29 -60.83 52.57
C GLY A 456 111.73 -59.53 51.86
N LEU A 457 110.80 -58.61 51.58
CA LEU A 457 111.08 -57.31 50.93
C LEU A 457 111.07 -56.13 51.92
N SER A 458 110.76 -56.40 53.20
CA SER A 458 110.57 -55.40 54.25
C SER A 458 111.81 -54.52 54.50
N LYS A 459 113.03 -55.04 54.37
CA LYS A 459 114.26 -54.23 54.54
C LYS A 459 114.46 -53.22 53.41
N LEU A 460 114.13 -53.59 52.17
CA LEU A 460 114.23 -52.69 51.01
C LEU A 460 113.12 -51.65 51.01
N ALA A 461 111.91 -52.04 51.39
CA ALA A 461 110.78 -51.14 51.57
C ALA A 461 111.06 -50.09 52.65
N LYS A 462 111.64 -50.49 53.79
CA LYS A 462 111.97 -49.58 54.91
C LYS A 462 113.05 -48.57 54.56
N ILE A 463 114.10 -48.98 53.84
CA ILE A 463 115.17 -48.06 53.38
C ILE A 463 114.63 -47.07 52.34
N LEU A 464 113.69 -47.48 51.48
CA LEU A 464 113.04 -46.56 50.53
C LEU A 464 112.08 -45.59 51.23
N ASP A 465 111.28 -46.07 52.19
CA ASP A 465 110.31 -45.27 52.95
C ASP A 465 111.01 -44.21 53.82
N ASP A 466 112.05 -44.58 54.56
CA ASP A 466 112.83 -43.66 55.40
C ASP A 466 113.44 -42.51 54.57
N LYS A 467 113.99 -42.84 53.38
CA LYS A 467 114.62 -41.87 52.47
C LYS A 467 113.61 -40.98 51.74
N ALA A 468 112.39 -41.49 51.52
CA ALA A 468 111.28 -40.73 50.95
C ALA A 468 110.71 -39.73 51.97
N ARG A 469 110.53 -40.15 53.22
CA ARG A 469 110.03 -39.31 54.33
C ARG A 469 111.01 -38.18 54.70
N GLU A 470 112.32 -38.45 54.73
CA GLU A 470 113.34 -37.43 54.98
C GLU A 470 113.29 -36.30 53.92
N LYS A 471 113.18 -36.65 52.63
CA LYS A 471 113.06 -35.66 51.54
C LYS A 471 111.75 -34.89 51.56
N LEU A 472 110.65 -35.49 52.03
CA LEU A 472 109.36 -34.82 52.18
C LEU A 472 109.40 -33.77 53.30
N GLN A 473 109.97 -34.10 54.46
CA GLN A 473 110.07 -33.16 55.59
C GLN A 473 110.96 -31.95 55.26
N VAL A 474 112.06 -32.14 54.54
CA VAL A 474 112.94 -31.04 54.09
C VAL A 474 112.23 -30.12 53.08
N LYS A 475 111.38 -30.66 52.20
CA LYS A 475 110.58 -29.85 51.25
C LYS A 475 109.45 -29.08 51.94
N GLN A 476 108.81 -29.68 52.94
CA GLN A 476 107.72 -29.05 53.68
C GLN A 476 108.20 -27.86 54.54
N ARG A 477 109.42 -27.93 55.09
CA ARG A 477 110.07 -26.78 55.77
C ARG A 477 110.34 -25.61 54.81
N LYS A 478 110.89 -25.88 53.61
CA LYS A 478 111.17 -24.85 52.60
C LYS A 478 109.90 -24.20 52.01
N ALA A 479 108.82 -24.95 51.88
CA ALA A 479 107.54 -24.43 51.42
C ALA A 479 106.91 -23.44 52.42
N ASN A 480 107.04 -23.72 53.73
CA ASN A 480 106.53 -22.84 54.77
C ASN A 480 107.33 -21.54 54.93
N GLU A 481 108.64 -21.54 54.64
CA GLU A 481 109.46 -20.32 54.65
C GLU A 481 109.12 -19.37 53.49
N GLY A 482 108.73 -19.89 52.32
CA GLY A 482 108.36 -19.08 51.14
C GLY A 482 106.97 -18.43 51.22
N LEU A 483 106.06 -18.96 52.04
CA LEU A 483 104.66 -18.50 52.14
C LEU A 483 104.47 -17.26 53.05
N ASN A 484 105.48 -16.84 53.81
CA ASN A 484 105.39 -15.72 54.76
C ASN A 484 105.75 -14.33 54.21
N ILE A 485 106.00 -14.16 52.89
CA ILE A 485 106.65 -12.95 52.33
C ILE A 485 105.72 -12.01 51.51
N LEU A 486 104.38 -12.13 51.54
CA LEU A 486 103.49 -11.23 50.76
C LEU A 486 102.45 -10.49 51.64
N PRO A 487 102.44 -9.13 51.70
CA PRO A 487 101.52 -8.36 52.54
C PRO A 487 100.18 -8.07 51.82
N LYS A 488 99.09 -8.04 52.61
CA LYS A 488 97.70 -7.75 52.19
C LYS A 488 97.42 -6.24 52.19
N GLU A 489 96.83 -5.69 51.12
CA GLU A 489 96.18 -4.37 51.14
C GLU A 489 94.84 -4.32 50.35
N LYS A 490 93.78 -3.88 51.07
CA LYS A 490 92.59 -3.01 50.75
C LYS A 490 91.82 -3.19 49.41
N LYS A 491 90.48 -3.05 49.33
CA LYS A 491 89.61 -1.90 49.76
C LYS A 491 88.09 -2.24 49.66
N LYS A 492 87.29 -1.51 50.45
CA LYS A 492 85.80 -1.45 50.51
C LYS A 492 85.25 -0.29 49.63
N VAL A 493 83.90 -0.21 49.54
CA VAL A 493 82.99 0.86 49.02
C VAL A 493 82.43 0.47 47.63
N GLU A 494 81.12 0.32 47.39
CA GLU A 494 80.02 1.30 47.54
C GLU A 494 78.65 0.60 47.59
N LYS A 495 77.64 1.23 48.22
CA LYS A 495 76.28 0.73 48.43
C LYS A 495 75.27 1.82 48.06
N ASP A 496 74.13 1.38 47.54
CA ASP A 496 72.82 2.05 47.41
C ASP A 496 72.54 2.86 46.13
N VAL A 497 71.76 2.25 45.21
CA VAL A 497 70.61 2.86 44.48
C VAL A 497 69.58 1.77 44.15
N GLU A 498 68.39 1.96 44.72
CA GLU A 498 67.02 1.58 44.31
C GLU A 498 66.58 0.10 44.20
N ASP A 499 65.63 -0.21 45.11
CA ASP A 499 64.62 -1.26 45.03
C ASP A 499 63.72 -1.08 43.78
N ASP A 500 63.48 -2.15 43.02
CA ASP A 500 62.12 -2.50 42.62
C ASP A 500 62.00 -3.98 42.18
N GLU A 501 60.83 -4.55 42.47
CA GLU A 501 60.28 -5.84 42.02
C GLU A 501 60.85 -7.15 42.60
N SER A 502 60.34 -7.46 43.78
CA SER A 502 60.24 -8.81 44.33
C SER A 502 59.17 -9.65 43.61
N SER A 503 59.63 -10.70 42.93
CA SER A 503 59.13 -12.09 43.00
C SER A 503 57.63 -12.34 42.84
N GLU A 504 57.26 -12.72 41.62
CA GLU A 504 56.18 -13.67 41.34
C GLU A 504 56.56 -15.08 41.87
N GLU A 505 55.61 -15.69 42.59
CA GLU A 505 55.43 -17.15 42.69
C GLU A 505 54.60 -17.66 41.50
#